data_AF-A0A526V8V3-F1
#
_entry.id   AF-A0A526V8V3-F1
#
_cell.length_a   1.000
_cell.length_b   1.000
_cell.length_c   1.000
_cell.angle_alpha   90.00
_cell.angle_beta   90.00
_cell.angle_gamma   90.00
#
_symmetry.space_group_name_H-M   'P 1'
#
loop_
_entity.id
_entity.type
_entity.pdbx_description
1 polymer ?
#
loop_
_entity_poly.entity_id
_entity_poly.type
_entity_poly.pdbx_seq_one_letter_code
_entity_poly.pdbx_strand_id
1 'polypeptide(L)'
;MRSFAQFALAGGLLVAAGAAHADETQFLQSFKGNFAGKGIVKVTTDAPTVNVSCTFSSNATSTSLSLDGNCRGLVVVTRAISADLKASGAKYSGTYVGSRTGPAQLNGSRSGNAINLGIRWAKEVNGDRRAQMKVEKRGEDGMRLTVIDTDPKTGKSVVTSRIDLQRT
;
A
#
# COMPACT_ATOMS: atom_id res chain seq x y z
N MET A 1 19.62 18.62 -64.10
CA MET A 1 18.36 18.60 -63.33
C MET A 1 18.03 17.14 -63.00
N ARG A 2 17.77 16.85 -61.71
CA ARG A 2 17.15 15.62 -61.16
C ARG A 2 17.96 14.32 -61.33
N SER A 3 18.03 13.37 -60.39
CA SER A 3 17.47 13.21 -59.05
C SER A 3 18.28 12.10 -58.39
N PHE A 4 18.71 12.29 -57.15
CA PHE A 4 19.06 11.21 -56.24
C PHE A 4 18.61 11.61 -54.83
N ALA A 5 18.34 10.59 -54.02
CA ALA A 5 18.10 10.64 -52.57
C ALA A 5 16.68 11.07 -52.13
N GLN A 6 16.04 10.46 -51.13
CA GLN A 6 16.48 9.46 -50.16
C GLN A 6 15.27 8.84 -49.46
N PHE A 7 15.47 7.62 -49.00
CA PHE A 7 14.59 6.78 -48.20
C PHE A 7 14.30 7.35 -46.80
N ALA A 8 13.12 6.96 -46.31
CA ALA A 8 12.76 6.56 -44.92
C ALA A 8 12.83 7.60 -43.79
N LEU A 9 11.70 7.74 -43.09
CA LEU A 9 11.60 7.92 -41.63
C LEU A 9 10.14 7.72 -41.20
N ALA A 10 9.75 6.47 -40.96
CA ALA A 10 8.51 6.12 -40.28
C ALA A 10 8.79 4.97 -39.31
N GLY A 11 9.14 5.31 -38.08
CA GLY A 11 9.38 4.30 -37.04
C GLY A 11 9.78 4.95 -35.73
N GLY A 12 8.86 5.00 -34.77
CA GLY A 12 9.20 5.37 -33.40
C GLY A 12 8.06 5.97 -32.60
N LEU A 13 7.02 5.19 -32.27
CA LEU A 13 5.99 5.54 -31.30
C LEU A 13 5.36 4.28 -30.67
N LEU A 14 6.17 3.36 -30.13
CA LEU A 14 5.66 2.19 -29.40
C LEU A 14 6.38 1.86 -28.06
N VAL A 15 7.34 2.69 -27.61
CA VAL A 15 8.21 2.34 -26.46
C VAL A 15 7.65 2.76 -25.09
N ALA A 16 6.64 3.64 -25.03
CA ALA A 16 6.19 4.22 -23.76
C ALA A 16 5.44 3.24 -22.83
N ALA A 17 4.73 2.24 -23.38
CA ALA A 17 3.95 1.32 -22.55
C ALA A 17 4.85 0.34 -21.77
N GLY A 18 5.94 -0.15 -22.37
CA GLY A 18 6.84 -1.12 -21.72
C GLY A 18 7.61 -0.56 -20.53
N ALA A 19 8.02 0.72 -20.59
CA ALA A 19 8.79 1.36 -19.52
C ALA A 19 8.00 1.48 -18.21
N ALA A 20 6.70 1.80 -18.29
CA ALA A 20 5.84 1.91 -17.12
C ALA A 20 5.62 0.55 -16.42
N HIS A 21 5.51 -0.54 -17.19
CA HIS A 21 5.35 -1.89 -16.64
C HIS A 21 6.63 -2.41 -15.95
N ALA A 22 7.81 -2.03 -16.47
CA ALA A 22 9.08 -2.40 -15.88
C ALA A 22 9.33 -1.67 -14.54
N ASP A 23 9.07 -0.36 -14.46
CA ASP A 23 9.18 0.43 -13.22
C ASP A 23 8.25 -0.13 -12.13
N GLU A 24 7.01 -0.44 -12.50
CA GLU A 24 6.01 -0.99 -11.58
C GLU A 24 6.44 -2.36 -11.03
N THR A 25 6.97 -3.24 -11.90
CA THR A 25 7.49 -4.55 -11.49
C THR A 25 8.63 -4.41 -10.48
N GLN A 26 9.62 -3.55 -10.78
CA GLN A 26 10.77 -3.33 -9.90
C GLN A 26 10.33 -2.74 -8.55
N PHE A 27 9.37 -1.82 -8.57
CA PHE A 27 8.83 -1.24 -7.35
C PHE A 27 8.13 -2.28 -6.48
N LEU A 28 7.24 -3.10 -7.02
CA LEU A 28 6.56 -4.14 -6.25
C LEU A 28 7.56 -5.13 -5.66
N GLN A 29 8.52 -5.56 -6.47
CA GLN A 29 9.59 -6.47 -6.04
C GLN A 29 10.44 -5.88 -4.92
N SER A 30 10.60 -4.56 -4.84
CA SER A 30 11.33 -3.92 -3.74
C SER A 30 10.69 -4.16 -2.36
N PHE A 31 9.41 -4.49 -2.30
CA PHE A 31 8.73 -4.86 -1.05
C PHE A 31 8.88 -6.34 -0.69
N LYS A 32 9.35 -7.22 -1.58
CA LYS A 32 9.42 -8.66 -1.30
C LYS A 32 10.43 -8.97 -0.20
N GLY A 33 10.05 -9.72 0.83
CA GLY A 33 10.92 -10.19 1.91
C GLY A 33 10.21 -10.21 3.26
N ASN A 34 10.97 -10.51 4.32
CA ASN A 34 10.45 -10.46 5.69
C ASN A 34 10.79 -9.12 6.32
N PHE A 35 9.87 -8.61 7.13
CA PHE A 35 10.02 -7.33 7.82
C PHE A 35 9.60 -7.45 9.28
N ALA A 36 10.22 -6.66 10.14
CA ALA A 36 9.79 -6.46 11.51
C ALA A 36 9.87 -4.99 11.89
N GLY A 37 9.07 -4.59 12.89
CA GLY A 37 9.09 -3.22 13.34
C GLY A 37 8.06 -2.89 14.38
N LYS A 38 7.84 -1.59 14.58
CA LYS A 38 6.99 -1.07 15.65
C LYS A 38 6.09 0.03 15.11
N GLY A 39 5.01 0.30 15.83
CA GLY A 39 4.04 1.29 15.42
C GLY A 39 3.03 1.62 16.48
N ILE A 40 2.06 2.40 16.05
CA ILE A 40 0.91 2.80 16.85
C ILE A 40 -0.37 2.43 16.12
N VAL A 41 -1.39 2.03 16.89
CA VAL A 41 -2.73 1.71 16.39
C VAL A 41 -3.78 2.30 17.33
N LYS A 42 -4.84 2.86 16.75
CA LYS A 42 -6.07 3.29 17.42
C LYS A 42 -7.23 2.49 16.82
N VAL A 43 -8.13 2.00 17.65
CA VAL A 43 -9.30 1.23 17.16
C VAL A 43 -10.34 2.15 16.52
N THR A 44 -10.47 3.38 17.04
CA THR A 44 -11.30 4.49 16.51
C THR A 44 -10.51 5.79 16.62
N THR A 45 -11.00 6.87 15.99
CA THR A 45 -10.33 8.18 16.03
C THR A 45 -10.20 8.76 17.44
N ASP A 46 -11.08 8.40 18.36
CA ASP A 46 -11.10 8.86 19.76
C ASP A 46 -10.54 7.85 20.78
N ALA A 47 -10.23 6.61 20.35
CA ALA A 47 -9.63 5.61 21.23
C ALA A 47 -8.19 5.98 21.64
N PRO A 48 -7.71 5.48 22.80
CA PRO A 48 -6.30 5.57 23.17
C PRO A 48 -5.39 4.89 22.15
N THR A 49 -4.17 5.42 22.03
CA THR A 49 -3.14 4.86 21.18
C THR A 49 -2.49 3.64 21.82
N VAL A 50 -2.39 2.54 21.06
CA VAL A 50 -1.72 1.30 21.46
C VAL A 50 -0.42 1.15 20.70
N ASN A 51 0.69 0.97 21.43
CA ASN A 51 1.97 0.61 20.83
C ASN A 51 1.95 -0.87 20.42
N VAL A 52 2.41 -1.15 19.21
CA VAL A 52 2.47 -2.50 18.64
C VAL A 52 3.88 -2.83 18.16
N SER A 53 4.24 -4.10 18.25
CA SER A 53 5.36 -4.69 17.51
C SER A 53 4.80 -5.63 16.45
N CYS A 54 5.29 -5.54 15.22
CA CYS A 54 4.74 -6.29 14.11
C CYS A 54 5.83 -7.03 13.33
N THR A 55 5.48 -8.20 12.80
CA THR A 55 6.25 -8.90 11.77
C THR A 55 5.39 -9.04 10.53
N PHE A 56 6.01 -9.01 9.35
CA PHE A 56 5.36 -9.17 8.05
C PHE A 56 6.18 -10.09 7.16
N SER A 57 5.52 -11.03 6.50
CA SER A 57 6.04 -11.67 5.30
C SER A 57 5.41 -10.97 4.10
N SER A 58 6.26 -10.46 3.20
CA SER A 58 5.83 -9.76 2.01
C SER A 58 6.26 -10.53 0.78
N ASN A 59 5.32 -10.84 -0.08
CA ASN A 59 5.58 -11.48 -1.36
C ASN A 59 5.12 -10.57 -2.49
N ALA A 60 5.90 -10.52 -3.57
CA ALA A 60 5.59 -9.69 -4.71
C ALA A 60 5.91 -10.41 -6.03
N THR A 61 5.06 -10.16 -7.02
CA THR A 61 5.27 -10.53 -8.42
C THR A 61 5.31 -9.26 -9.27
N SER A 62 5.33 -9.38 -10.60
CA SER A 62 5.20 -8.24 -11.50
C SER A 62 3.84 -7.53 -11.42
N THR A 63 2.81 -8.19 -10.87
CA THR A 63 1.42 -7.66 -10.86
C THR A 63 0.71 -7.86 -9.52
N SER A 64 1.41 -8.27 -8.48
CA SER A 64 0.82 -8.45 -7.15
C SER A 64 1.79 -8.12 -6.03
N LEU A 65 1.21 -7.70 -4.91
CA LEU A 65 1.88 -7.53 -3.63
C LEU A 65 0.98 -8.11 -2.55
N SER A 66 1.49 -9.04 -1.77
CA SER A 66 0.82 -9.59 -0.59
C SER A 66 1.66 -9.26 0.64
N LEU A 67 1.02 -8.74 1.66
CA LEU A 67 1.60 -8.40 2.94
C LEU A 67 0.85 -9.20 4.01
N ASP A 68 1.50 -10.18 4.61
CA ASP A 68 0.94 -11.01 5.68
C ASP A 68 1.63 -10.71 6.99
N GLY A 69 0.93 -10.04 7.90
CA GLY A 69 1.49 -9.53 9.14
C GLY A 69 0.80 -10.01 10.40
N ASN A 70 1.55 -9.98 11.49
CA ASN A 70 1.05 -10.17 12.84
C ASN A 70 1.54 -9.03 13.71
N CYS A 71 0.62 -8.30 14.33
CA CYS A 71 0.92 -7.21 15.24
C CYS A 71 0.52 -7.59 16.66
N ARG A 72 1.47 -7.49 17.58
CA ARG A 72 1.28 -7.68 19.02
C ARG A 72 1.19 -6.33 19.71
N GLY A 73 0.02 -6.03 20.28
CA GLY A 73 -0.21 -4.87 21.13
C GLY A 73 -0.50 -5.33 22.55
N LEU A 74 0.04 -4.62 23.55
CA LEU A 74 0.05 -5.09 24.95
C LEU A 74 0.78 -6.47 25.05
N VAL A 75 1.11 -6.94 26.25
CA VAL A 75 1.95 -8.15 26.39
C VAL A 75 1.29 -9.41 25.77
N VAL A 76 -0.02 -9.44 25.51
CA VAL A 76 -0.72 -10.69 25.13
C VAL A 76 -1.65 -10.62 23.91
N VAL A 77 -1.94 -9.45 23.33
CA VAL A 77 -2.93 -9.36 22.23
C VAL A 77 -2.24 -9.35 20.88
N THR A 78 -2.36 -10.44 20.14
CA THR A 78 -1.88 -10.55 18.75
C THR A 78 -3.05 -10.46 17.78
N ARG A 79 -2.86 -9.71 16.69
CA ARG A 79 -3.83 -9.62 15.59
C ARG A 79 -3.13 -9.80 14.26
N ALA A 80 -3.72 -10.62 13.41
CA ALA A 80 -3.35 -10.70 12.01
C ALA A 80 -3.75 -9.42 11.29
N ILE A 81 -2.87 -8.93 10.42
CA ILE A 81 -3.09 -7.82 9.52
C ILE A 81 -2.57 -8.25 8.16
N SER A 82 -3.41 -8.21 7.12
CA SER A 82 -2.97 -8.52 5.77
C SER A 82 -3.44 -7.50 4.75
N ALA A 83 -2.69 -7.35 3.66
CA ALA A 83 -3.08 -6.58 2.49
C ALA A 83 -2.65 -7.31 1.21
N ASP A 84 -3.63 -7.65 0.38
CA ASP A 84 -3.41 -8.30 -0.90
C ASP A 84 -3.79 -7.36 -2.02
N LEU A 85 -2.82 -7.00 -2.86
CA LEU A 85 -2.95 -6.05 -3.95
C LEU A 85 -2.67 -6.73 -5.29
N LYS A 86 -3.46 -6.35 -6.29
CA LYS A 86 -3.23 -6.61 -7.71
C LYS A 86 -3.00 -5.29 -8.43
N ALA A 87 -1.94 -5.23 -9.23
CA ALA A 87 -1.61 -4.11 -10.08
C ALA A 87 -2.15 -4.33 -11.50
N SER A 88 -2.70 -3.27 -12.09
CA SER A 88 -3.12 -3.20 -13.49
C SER A 88 -2.64 -1.86 -14.05
N GLY A 89 -1.45 -1.88 -14.66
CA GLY A 89 -0.71 -0.65 -14.95
C GLY A 89 -0.42 0.11 -13.65
N ALA A 90 -0.71 1.41 -13.62
CA ALA A 90 -0.51 2.26 -12.44
C ALA A 90 -1.63 2.19 -11.38
N LYS A 91 -2.64 1.32 -11.59
CA LYS A 91 -3.79 1.17 -10.68
C LYS A 91 -3.64 -0.08 -9.82
N TYR A 92 -4.13 0.01 -8.59
CA TYR A 92 -4.18 -1.10 -7.65
C TYR A 92 -5.60 -1.36 -7.19
N SER A 93 -5.88 -2.64 -6.95
CA SER A 93 -7.11 -3.12 -6.32
C SER A 93 -6.75 -4.25 -5.35
N GLY A 94 -7.56 -4.47 -4.33
CA GLY A 94 -7.21 -5.48 -3.36
C GLY A 94 -8.13 -5.58 -2.15
N THR A 95 -7.64 -6.29 -1.15
CA THR A 95 -8.33 -6.52 0.12
C THR A 95 -7.39 -6.22 1.27
N TYR A 96 -7.94 -5.61 2.32
CA TYR A 96 -7.26 -5.38 3.59
C TYR A 96 -7.98 -6.12 4.71
N VAL A 97 -7.21 -6.82 5.55
CA VAL A 97 -7.67 -7.41 6.82
C VAL A 97 -6.88 -6.76 7.94
N GLY A 98 -7.56 -6.29 8.97
CA GLY A 98 -6.92 -5.62 10.12
C GLY A 98 -7.89 -4.83 10.98
N SER A 99 -9.04 -4.46 10.43
CA SER A 99 -10.17 -3.96 11.22
C SER A 99 -10.99 -5.09 11.84
N ARG A 100 -11.76 -4.79 12.88
CA ARG A 100 -12.76 -5.70 13.46
C ARG A 100 -14.00 -5.88 12.56
N THR A 101 -14.09 -5.15 11.44
CA THR A 101 -15.29 -5.14 10.60
C THR A 101 -15.32 -6.24 9.54
N GLY A 102 -14.21 -6.95 9.35
CA GLY A 102 -14.01 -7.93 8.29
C GLY A 102 -13.14 -7.39 7.16
N PRO A 103 -12.98 -8.15 6.06
CA PRO A 103 -12.17 -7.75 4.91
C PRO A 103 -12.71 -6.48 4.24
N ALA A 104 -11.84 -5.48 4.08
CA ALA A 104 -12.14 -4.20 3.45
C ALA A 104 -11.61 -4.17 2.03
N GLN A 105 -12.28 -3.46 1.12
CA GLN A 105 -11.81 -3.30 -0.25
C GLN A 105 -10.75 -2.20 -0.31
N LEU A 106 -9.74 -2.41 -1.16
CA LEU A 106 -8.70 -1.45 -1.47
C LEU A 106 -8.77 -1.07 -2.95
N ASN A 107 -8.61 0.21 -3.25
CA ASN A 107 -8.42 0.69 -4.62
C ASN A 107 -7.55 1.95 -4.63
N GLY A 108 -6.70 2.11 -5.63
CA GLY A 108 -5.85 3.30 -5.68
C GLY A 108 -4.79 3.26 -6.76
N SER A 109 -3.71 4.02 -6.51
CA SER A 109 -2.62 4.19 -7.47
C SER A 109 -1.30 4.45 -6.73
N ARG A 110 -0.19 4.19 -7.43
CA ARG A 110 1.14 4.56 -6.97
C ARG A 110 1.39 6.04 -7.26
N SER A 111 2.05 6.70 -6.33
CA SER A 111 2.63 8.03 -6.52
C SER A 111 4.00 8.04 -5.86
N GLY A 112 5.06 8.13 -6.68
CA GLY A 112 6.43 7.99 -6.21
C GLY A 112 6.64 6.65 -5.50
N ASN A 113 7.27 6.66 -4.34
CA ASN A 113 7.59 5.49 -3.53
C ASN A 113 6.41 4.93 -2.70
N ALA A 114 5.19 5.39 -2.92
CA ALA A 114 4.02 5.00 -2.12
C ALA A 114 2.85 4.53 -2.98
N ILE A 115 2.18 3.47 -2.53
CA ILE A 115 0.86 3.05 -3.02
C ILE A 115 -0.18 3.73 -2.12
N ASN A 116 -1.00 4.61 -2.71
CA ASN A 116 -2.06 5.32 -2.02
C ASN A 116 -3.39 4.66 -2.35
N LEU A 117 -4.07 4.17 -1.32
CA LEU A 117 -5.26 3.34 -1.43
C LEU A 117 -6.40 3.98 -0.65
N GLY A 118 -7.58 4.05 -1.25
CA GLY A 118 -8.83 4.17 -0.51
C GLY A 118 -9.16 2.82 0.12
N ILE A 119 -9.60 2.85 1.37
CA ILE A 119 -10.20 1.71 2.07
C ILE A 119 -11.71 1.89 2.04
N ARG A 120 -12.43 0.84 1.65
CA ARG A 120 -13.86 0.71 1.90
C ARG A 120 -14.11 -0.38 2.94
N TRP A 121 -14.47 0.04 4.16
CA TRP A 121 -14.73 -0.88 5.27
C TRP A 121 -15.94 -1.77 5.00
N ALA A 122 -15.95 -3.00 5.52
CA ALA A 122 -17.09 -3.91 5.40
C ALA A 122 -18.30 -3.42 6.22
N LYS A 123 -18.05 -2.80 7.37
CA LYS A 123 -19.04 -2.13 8.22
C LYS A 123 -18.57 -0.72 8.56
N GLU A 124 -19.43 0.10 9.15
CA GLU A 124 -19.05 1.44 9.56
C GLU A 124 -17.94 1.42 10.61
N VAL A 125 -17.00 2.35 10.46
CA VAL A 125 -15.91 2.67 11.37
C VAL A 125 -15.87 4.19 11.43
N ASN A 126 -15.82 4.78 12.62
CA ASN A 126 -15.78 6.24 12.79
C ASN A 126 -16.92 6.99 12.06
N GLY A 127 -18.11 6.38 11.97
CA GLY A 127 -19.31 7.00 11.39
C GLY A 127 -19.41 6.95 9.86
N ASP A 128 -18.46 6.34 9.15
CA ASP A 128 -18.61 6.02 7.73
C ASP A 128 -17.88 4.72 7.34
N ARG A 129 -17.71 4.46 6.04
CA ARG A 129 -17.02 3.25 5.53
C ARG A 129 -15.72 3.59 4.79
N ARG A 130 -15.14 4.77 4.99
CA ARG A 130 -14.04 5.28 4.18
C ARG A 130 -12.82 5.58 5.05
N ALA A 131 -11.67 5.10 4.60
CA ALA A 131 -10.38 5.50 5.12
C ALA A 131 -9.36 5.54 3.99
N GLN A 132 -8.13 5.91 4.31
CA GLN A 132 -7.00 5.87 3.39
C GLN A 132 -5.92 4.97 3.96
N MET A 133 -5.28 4.17 3.11
CA MET A 133 -4.08 3.41 3.43
C MET A 133 -2.94 3.89 2.54
N LYS A 134 -1.74 4.01 3.12
CA LYS A 134 -0.50 4.21 2.39
C LYS A 134 0.47 3.06 2.68
N VAL A 135 0.97 2.43 1.61
CA VAL A 135 2.09 1.47 1.66
C VAL A 135 3.29 2.18 1.04
N GLU A 136 4.26 2.56 1.88
CA GLU A 136 5.37 3.42 1.48
C GLU A 136 6.71 2.69 1.60
N LYS A 137 7.51 2.70 0.52
CA LYS A 137 8.88 2.21 0.54
C LYS A 137 9.81 3.25 1.18
N ARG A 138 10.66 2.84 2.12
CA ARG A 138 11.55 3.73 2.88
C ARG A 138 12.99 3.28 2.79
N GLY A 139 13.78 3.93 1.94
CA GLY A 139 15.13 3.46 1.63
C GLY A 139 15.10 2.07 0.99
N GLU A 140 16.20 1.33 1.05
CA GLU A 140 16.34 0.00 0.44
C GLU A 140 15.60 -1.10 1.23
N ASP A 141 15.52 -0.96 2.56
CA ASP A 141 14.99 -2.02 3.44
C ASP A 141 13.80 -1.61 4.32
N GLY A 142 13.40 -0.35 4.29
CA GLY A 142 12.26 0.11 5.07
C GLY A 142 10.95 0.02 4.31
N MET A 143 9.88 -0.19 5.08
CA MET A 143 8.49 -0.07 4.65
C MET A 143 7.69 0.66 5.74
N ARG A 144 6.73 1.49 5.35
CA ARG A 144 5.78 2.12 6.27
C ARG A 144 4.36 1.86 5.82
N LEU A 145 3.54 1.37 6.73
CA LEU A 145 2.08 1.27 6.58
C LEU A 145 1.44 2.40 7.36
N THR A 146 0.51 3.13 6.75
CA THR A 146 -0.23 4.20 7.42
C THR A 146 -1.71 4.10 7.08
N VAL A 147 -2.59 4.15 8.07
CA VAL A 147 -4.05 4.27 7.89
C VAL A 147 -4.51 5.59 8.47
N ILE A 148 -5.35 6.29 7.71
CA ILE A 148 -5.91 7.59 8.04
C ILE A 148 -7.43 7.49 7.94
N ASP A 149 -8.10 7.78 9.04
CA ASP A 149 -9.55 7.88 9.13
C ASP A 149 -9.98 9.35 9.30
N THR A 150 -11.27 9.62 9.14
CA THR A 150 -11.86 10.92 9.47
C THR A 150 -12.50 10.84 10.85
N ASP A 151 -12.21 11.79 11.73
CA ASP A 151 -12.91 11.90 13.01
C ASP A 151 -14.34 12.40 12.78
N PRO A 152 -15.38 11.64 13.14
CA PRO A 152 -16.77 12.01 12.89
C PRO A 152 -17.21 13.27 13.65
N LYS A 153 -16.53 13.61 14.76
CA LYS A 153 -16.88 14.78 15.57
C LYS A 153 -16.33 16.07 14.98
N THR A 154 -15.15 16.00 14.36
CA THR A 154 -14.40 17.20 13.94
C THR A 154 -14.19 17.31 12.43
N GLY A 155 -14.44 16.23 11.67
CA GLY A 155 -14.15 16.14 10.24
C GLY A 155 -12.66 16.09 9.90
N LYS A 156 -11.77 16.03 10.90
CA LYS A 156 -10.32 16.06 10.70
C LYS A 156 -9.77 14.66 10.36
N SER A 157 -8.76 14.62 9.51
CA SER A 157 -7.99 13.40 9.26
C SER A 157 -7.15 13.02 10.48
N VAL A 158 -7.25 11.76 10.90
CA VAL A 158 -6.53 11.20 12.06
C VAL A 158 -5.78 9.96 11.60
N VAL A 159 -4.48 9.91 11.89
CA VAL A 159 -3.68 8.69 11.72
C VAL A 159 -4.10 7.68 12.79
N THR A 160 -4.82 6.64 12.38
CA THR A 160 -5.27 5.56 13.25
C THR A 160 -4.31 4.39 13.26
N SER A 161 -3.45 4.26 12.25
CA SER A 161 -2.36 3.29 12.27
C SER A 161 -1.13 3.85 11.60
N ARG A 162 0.03 3.63 12.20
CA ARG A 162 1.32 3.83 11.55
C ARG A 162 2.31 2.81 12.05
N ILE A 163 2.80 1.98 11.14
CA ILE A 163 3.74 0.90 11.43
C ILE A 163 4.98 1.12 10.57
N ASP A 164 6.11 1.26 11.24
CA ASP A 164 7.43 1.42 10.65
C ASP A 164 8.16 0.08 10.71
N LEU A 165 8.52 -0.44 9.55
CA LEU A 165 9.06 -1.77 9.34
C LEU A 165 10.44 -1.69 8.67
N GLN A 166 11.32 -2.61 9.06
CA GLN A 166 12.64 -2.83 8.46
C GLN A 166 12.75 -4.30 8.05
N ARG A 167 13.45 -4.55 6.95
CA ARG A 167 13.75 -5.91 6.48
C ARG A 167 14.57 -6.68 7.53
N THR A 168 14.33 -7.99 7.62
CA THR A 168 15.01 -8.92 8.54
C THR A 168 15.55 -10.13 7.80
#